data_AF-A0A7J8H5M4-F1
#
_entry.id   AF-A0A7J8H5M4-F1
#
_cell.length_a   1.000
_cell.length_b   1.000
_cell.length_c   1.000
_cell.angle_alpha   90.00
_cell.angle_beta   90.00
_cell.angle_gamma   90.00
#
_symmetry.space_group_name_H-M   'P 1'
#
loop_
_entity.id
_entity.type
_entity.pdbx_description
1 polymer ?
#
loop_
_entity_poly.entity_id
_entity_poly.type
_entity_poly.pdbx_seq_one_letter_code
_entity_poly.pdbx_strand_id
1 'polypeptide(L)'
;MNLYQFIQLYKDITSQAAGVLAQSSTSEDPDENSSSVTSCQASLWMGRVKQLTDEEECCICMDGRADLILPCAHSFCQKCIDKWSDRHRNCPICRLQMTGANESWVVSDAPTEDDMANYILNMADEAGQPHRP
;
A
#
# COMPACT_ATOMS: atom_id res chain seq x y z
N MET A 1 1.25 -0.92 -9.32
CA MET A 1 -0.10 -0.41 -9.57
C MET A 1 -0.19 -0.03 -11.04
N ASN A 2 -1.10 -0.60 -11.84
CA ASN A 2 -1.28 -0.17 -13.23
C ASN A 2 -2.06 1.16 -13.34
N LEU A 3 -2.00 1.83 -14.50
CA LEU A 3 -2.64 3.15 -14.69
C LEU A 3 -4.15 3.13 -14.41
N TYR A 4 -4.83 2.05 -14.79
CA TYR A 4 -6.27 1.90 -14.56
C TYR A 4 -6.59 1.78 -13.07
N GLN A 5 -5.87 0.92 -12.35
CA GLN A 5 -5.99 0.75 -10.91
C GLN A 5 -5.64 2.03 -10.16
N PHE A 6 -4.62 2.78 -10.61
CA PHE A 6 -4.27 4.08 -10.05
C PHE A 6 -5.42 5.08 -10.20
N ILE A 7 -6.04 5.17 -11.39
CA ILE A 7 -7.17 6.07 -11.62
C ILE A 7 -8.37 5.68 -10.76
N GLN A 8 -8.65 4.38 -10.61
CA GLN A 8 -9.72 3.89 -9.73
C GLN A 8 -9.45 4.28 -8.28
N LEU A 9 -8.24 3.98 -7.77
CA LEU A 9 -7.86 4.30 -6.41
C LEU A 9 -7.92 5.82 -6.14
N TYR A 10 -7.43 6.63 -7.07
CA TYR A 10 -7.45 8.09 -6.95
C TYR A 10 -8.89 8.64 -6.87
N LYS A 11 -9.80 8.15 -7.72
CA LYS A 11 -11.21 8.53 -7.69
C LYS A 11 -11.86 8.14 -6.37
N ASP A 12 -11.51 6.96 -5.85
CA ASP A 12 -12.05 6.47 -4.59
C ASP A 12 -11.57 7.26 -3.39
N ILE A 13 -10.26 7.57 -3.34
CA ILE A 13 -9.66 8.41 -2.29
C ILE A 13 -10.29 9.80 -2.30
N THR A 14 -10.41 10.42 -3.48
CA THR A 14 -10.94 11.79 -3.60
C THR A 14 -12.43 11.87 -3.25
N SER A 15 -13.22 10.86 -3.61
CA SER A 15 -14.64 10.75 -3.22
C SER A 15 -14.82 10.60 -1.71
N GLN A 16 -13.99 9.75 -1.07
CA GLN A 16 -14.03 9.56 0.38
C GLN A 16 -13.55 10.81 1.15
N ALA A 17 -12.48 11.47 0.68
CA ALA A 17 -12.00 12.71 1.28
C ALA A 17 -13.06 13.83 1.21
N ALA A 18 -13.79 13.93 0.09
CA ALA A 18 -14.91 14.85 -0.04
C ALA A 18 -16.05 14.54 0.95
N GLY A 19 -16.33 13.26 1.20
CA GLY A 19 -17.31 12.81 2.20
C GLY A 19 -16.93 13.18 3.64
N VAL A 20 -15.64 13.06 4.00
CA VAL A 20 -15.14 13.49 5.33
C VAL A 20 -15.25 15.00 5.51
N LEU A 21 -14.84 15.78 4.50
CA LEU A 21 -14.87 17.25 4.56
C LEU A 21 -16.31 17.80 4.65
N ALA A 22 -17.28 17.13 4.05
CA ALA A 22 -18.70 17.51 4.13
C ALA A 22 -19.32 17.22 5.52
N GLN A 23 -18.77 16.30 6.30
CA GLN A 23 -19.25 15.96 7.66
C GLN A 23 -18.70 16.91 8.74
N SER A 24 -17.63 17.66 8.47
CA SER A 24 -17.06 18.63 9.40
C SER A 24 -17.90 19.91 9.61
N SER A 25 -19.02 20.08 8.90
CA SER A 25 -19.84 21.31 8.92
C SER A 25 -21.20 21.22 9.61
N THR A 26 -21.52 20.14 10.34
CA THR A 26 -22.80 20.04 11.07
C THR A 26 -22.57 19.75 12.55
N SER A 27 -22.25 20.79 13.32
CA SER A 27 -22.42 20.81 14.77
C SER A 27 -23.79 21.39 15.10
N GLU A 28 -24.73 20.54 15.51
CA GLU A 28 -25.88 20.80 16.41
C GLU A 28 -26.71 19.48 16.54
N ASP A 29 -26.69 18.88 17.74
CA ASP A 29 -27.26 17.56 18.17
C ASP A 29 -28.82 17.49 18.21
N PRO A 30 -29.45 16.39 18.71
CA PRO A 30 -29.34 14.97 18.34
C PRO A 30 -30.74 14.37 18.03
N ASP A 31 -30.88 13.40 17.12
CA ASP A 31 -32.02 12.46 17.20
C ASP A 31 -31.75 11.13 16.48
N GLU A 32 -32.29 10.09 17.09
CA GLU A 32 -31.91 8.70 16.99
C GLU A 32 -32.07 8.05 15.61
N ASN A 33 -31.27 7.00 15.41
CA ASN A 33 -31.44 5.97 14.37
C ASN A 33 -30.96 6.32 12.96
N SER A 34 -29.65 6.48 12.82
CA SER A 34 -28.94 6.08 11.60
C SER A 34 -27.76 5.23 12.03
N SER A 35 -27.79 3.95 11.66
CA SER A 35 -26.77 2.96 11.93
C SER A 35 -25.37 3.55 11.76
N SER A 36 -24.67 3.65 12.89
CA SER A 36 -23.26 3.92 13.04
C SER A 36 -22.44 2.97 12.15
N VAL A 37 -22.27 3.33 10.89
CA VAL A 37 -21.26 2.78 9.98
C VAL A 37 -20.35 3.90 9.48
N THR A 38 -19.93 4.80 10.37
CA THR A 38 -18.57 5.33 10.34
C THR A 38 -17.58 4.25 10.82
N SER A 39 -17.71 3.05 10.23
CA SER A 39 -16.65 2.05 10.24
C SER A 39 -15.38 2.74 9.75
N CYS A 40 -14.27 2.53 10.45
CA CYS A 40 -12.99 3.17 10.20
C CYS A 40 -12.76 3.27 8.68
N GLN A 41 -12.89 4.47 8.10
CA GLN A 41 -12.78 4.66 6.64
C GLN A 41 -11.44 4.12 6.13
N ALA A 42 -10.42 4.13 6.99
CA ALA A 42 -9.13 3.48 6.79
C ALA A 42 -9.22 1.97 6.48
N SER A 43 -10.06 1.19 7.18
CA SER A 43 -10.17 -0.26 6.98
C SER A 43 -10.81 -0.61 5.63
N LEU A 44 -11.85 0.12 5.22
CA LEU A 44 -12.46 -0.03 3.90
C LEU A 44 -11.49 0.35 2.78
N TRP A 45 -10.74 1.43 2.99
CA TRP A 45 -9.74 1.90 2.05
C TRP A 45 -8.58 0.89 1.88
N MET A 46 -8.01 0.40 2.98
CA MET A 46 -6.96 -0.62 2.96
C MET A 46 -7.42 -1.91 2.27
N GLY A 47 -8.67 -2.35 2.51
CA GLY A 47 -9.25 -3.50 1.83
C GLY A 47 -9.33 -3.32 0.31
N ARG A 48 -9.69 -2.12 -0.16
CA ARG A 48 -9.75 -1.81 -1.59
C ARG A 48 -8.37 -1.66 -2.23
N VAL A 49 -7.43 -1.03 -1.54
CA VAL A 49 -6.02 -0.95 -2.00
C VAL A 49 -5.49 -2.35 -2.21
N LYS A 50 -5.68 -3.25 -1.22
CA LYS A 50 -5.26 -4.65 -1.32
C LYS A 50 -5.84 -5.33 -2.57
N GLN A 51 -7.14 -5.21 -2.84
CA GLN A 51 -7.76 -5.77 -4.05
C GLN A 51 -7.15 -5.25 -5.35
N LEU A 52 -6.74 -3.99 -5.38
CA LEU A 52 -6.13 -3.39 -6.57
C LEU A 52 -4.65 -3.73 -6.73
N THR A 53 -3.96 -4.17 -5.68
CA THR A 53 -2.50 -4.39 -5.69
C THR A 53 -2.05 -5.84 -5.49
N ASP A 54 -2.92 -6.74 -5.02
CA ASP A 54 -2.56 -8.14 -4.70
C ASP A 54 -2.15 -8.98 -5.93
N GLU A 55 -2.53 -8.55 -7.14
CA GLU A 55 -2.45 -9.37 -8.36
C GLU A 55 -1.44 -8.85 -9.39
N GLU A 56 -0.42 -8.09 -8.99
CA GLU A 56 0.55 -7.57 -9.95
C GLU A 56 1.55 -8.63 -10.41
N GLU A 57 1.31 -9.17 -11.60
CA GLU A 57 2.24 -10.02 -12.33
C GLU A 57 3.29 -9.19 -13.07
N CYS A 58 4.54 -9.67 -13.08
CA CYS A 58 5.61 -9.01 -13.82
C CYS A 58 5.35 -9.06 -15.32
N CYS A 59 5.24 -7.89 -15.94
CA CYS A 59 4.97 -7.73 -17.36
C CYS A 59 6.08 -8.24 -18.31
N ILE A 60 7.25 -8.61 -17.79
CA ILE A 60 8.37 -9.16 -18.58
C ILE A 60 8.28 -10.68 -18.66
N CYS A 61 8.06 -11.36 -17.53
CA CYS A 61 8.03 -12.84 -17.49
C CYS A 61 6.64 -13.45 -17.45
N MET A 62 5.59 -12.69 -17.12
CA MET A 62 4.21 -13.19 -16.98
C MET A 62 4.16 -14.42 -16.06
N ASP A 63 4.85 -14.35 -14.93
CA ASP A 63 4.94 -15.46 -13.96
C ASP A 63 5.28 -14.92 -12.56
N GLY A 64 6.41 -14.22 -12.42
CA GLY A 64 6.84 -13.67 -11.13
C GLY A 64 5.98 -12.49 -10.67
N ARG A 65 5.77 -12.36 -9.36
CA ARG A 65 5.13 -11.19 -8.73
C ARG A 65 5.94 -9.91 -8.96
N ALA A 66 5.27 -8.80 -9.24
CA ALA A 66 5.90 -7.50 -9.49
C ALA A 66 6.19 -6.74 -8.17
N ASP A 67 7.20 -7.22 -7.44
CA ASP A 67 7.54 -6.79 -6.08
C ASP A 67 8.63 -5.70 -5.98
N LEU A 68 9.25 -5.33 -7.11
CA LEU A 68 10.26 -4.27 -7.19
C LEU A 68 9.72 -3.06 -7.96
N ILE A 69 9.72 -1.89 -7.33
CA ILE A 69 9.25 -0.62 -7.91
C ILE A 69 10.45 0.30 -8.21
N LEU A 70 10.56 0.71 -9.47
CA LEU A 70 11.57 1.67 -9.93
C LEU A 70 11.21 3.12 -9.56
N PRO A 71 12.15 4.09 -9.58
CA PRO A 71 11.86 5.51 -9.33
C PRO A 71 10.76 6.12 -10.21
N CYS A 72 10.55 5.54 -11.40
CA CYS A 72 9.48 5.92 -12.33
C CYS A 72 8.12 5.28 -12.02
N ALA A 73 7.98 4.61 -10.87
CA ALA A 73 6.79 3.89 -10.39
C ALA A 73 6.35 2.65 -11.20
N HIS A 74 7.17 2.17 -12.15
CA HIS A 74 6.92 0.90 -12.82
C HIS A 74 7.42 -0.29 -11.97
N SER A 75 6.60 -1.33 -11.88
CA SER A 75 6.85 -2.55 -11.08
C SER A 75 7.23 -3.75 -11.95
N PHE A 76 8.13 -4.59 -11.43
CA PHE A 76 8.60 -5.83 -12.06
C PHE A 76 9.04 -6.82 -10.98
N CYS A 77 9.25 -8.09 -11.33
CA CYS A 77 9.90 -9.01 -10.41
C CYS A 77 11.41 -8.75 -10.36
N GLN A 78 12.03 -8.98 -9.19
CA GLN A 78 13.47 -8.81 -8.97
C GLN A 78 14.31 -9.50 -10.07
N LYS A 79 14.01 -10.78 -10.39
CA LYS A 79 14.76 -11.59 -11.37
C LYS A 79 14.82 -10.95 -12.76
N CYS A 80 13.73 -10.30 -13.20
CA CYS A 80 13.67 -9.67 -14.51
C CYS A 80 14.46 -8.36 -14.54
N ILE A 81 14.39 -7.57 -13.46
CA ILE A 81 15.11 -6.30 -13.39
C ILE A 81 16.60 -6.49 -13.20
N ASP A 82 17.03 -7.48 -12.41
CA ASP A 82 18.45 -7.80 -12.27
C ASP A 82 19.07 -8.11 -13.64
N LYS A 83 18.46 -9.03 -14.41
CA LYS A 83 18.90 -9.40 -15.76
C LYS A 83 18.92 -8.21 -16.74
N TRP A 84 17.96 -7.30 -16.62
CA TRP A 84 17.92 -6.09 -17.46
C TRP A 84 19.03 -5.11 -17.08
N SER A 85 19.26 -4.94 -15.78
CA SER A 85 20.23 -4.00 -15.21
C SER A 85 21.69 -4.32 -15.57
N ASP A 86 21.98 -5.58 -15.89
CA ASP A 86 23.29 -6.03 -16.40
C ASP A 86 23.74 -5.28 -17.66
N ARG A 87 22.79 -4.85 -18.50
CA ARG A 87 23.08 -4.19 -19.80
C ARG A 87 22.46 -2.80 -19.93
N HIS A 88 21.42 -2.51 -19.15
CA HIS A 88 20.63 -1.29 -19.30
C HIS A 88 20.34 -0.64 -17.95
N ARG A 89 20.69 0.65 -17.81
CA ARG A 89 20.37 1.45 -16.62
C ARG A 89 19.13 2.33 -16.83
N ASN A 90 18.08 1.76 -17.42
CA ASN A 90 16.83 2.47 -17.69
C ASN A 90 15.62 1.57 -17.45
N CYS A 91 14.45 2.17 -17.21
CA CYS A 91 13.21 1.43 -17.09
C CYS A 91 12.85 0.73 -18.42
N PRO A 92 12.50 -0.57 -18.41
CA PRO A 92 12.03 -1.29 -19.60
C PRO A 92 10.80 -0.69 -20.27
N ILE A 93 9.95 0.02 -19.52
CA ILE A 93 8.71 0.62 -20.01
C ILE A 93 8.92 2.06 -20.49
N CYS A 94 9.34 2.97 -19.61
CA CYS A 94 9.39 4.40 -19.93
C CYS A 94 10.79 4.92 -20.31
N ARG A 95 11.82 4.06 -20.28
CA ARG A 95 13.22 4.40 -20.60
C ARG A 95 13.84 5.49 -19.74
N LEU A 96 13.19 5.89 -18.64
CA LEU A 96 13.78 6.81 -17.67
C LEU A 96 15.08 6.20 -17.12
N GLN A 97 16.13 7.01 -17.10
CA GLN A 97 17.47 6.60 -16.69
C GLN A 97 17.56 6.55 -15.17
N MET A 98 18.18 5.49 -14.63
CA MET A 98 18.35 5.35 -13.18
C MET A 98 19.60 6.10 -12.73
N THR A 99 19.40 7.32 -12.27
CA THR A 99 20.46 8.22 -11.78
C THR A 99 20.76 7.97 -10.31
N GLY A 100 21.10 6.72 -9.95
CA GLY A 100 21.43 6.36 -8.57
C GLY A 100 21.44 4.84 -8.39
N ALA A 101 22.40 4.30 -7.63
CA ALA A 101 22.53 2.86 -7.37
C ALA A 101 21.60 2.36 -6.25
N ASN A 102 20.75 3.23 -5.71
CA ASN A 102 20.11 3.07 -4.41
C ASN A 102 18.66 3.61 -4.33
N GLU A 103 17.98 3.78 -5.47
CA GLU A 103 16.61 4.34 -5.50
C GLU A 103 15.53 3.30 -5.90
N SER A 104 15.79 2.00 -5.72
CA SER A 104 14.75 0.99 -5.91
C SER A 104 14.08 0.66 -4.59
N TRP A 105 12.75 0.71 -4.54
CA TRP A 105 11.98 0.30 -3.36
C TRP A 105 11.56 -1.16 -3.55
N VAL A 106 11.91 -2.01 -2.57
CA VAL A 106 11.37 -3.37 -2.47
C VAL A 106 10.07 -3.27 -1.69
N VAL A 107 8.98 -3.78 -2.25
CA VAL A 107 7.72 -3.89 -1.53
C VAL A 107 7.87 -5.04 -0.54
N SER A 108 7.87 -4.74 0.76
CA SER A 108 7.85 -5.77 1.79
C SER A 108 6.56 -6.59 1.70
N ASP A 109 6.66 -7.90 1.91
CA ASP A 109 5.48 -8.73 2.07
C ASP A 109 4.62 -8.24 3.24
N ALA A 110 3.30 -8.37 3.12
CA ALA A 110 2.40 -8.10 4.22
C ALA A 110 2.71 -9.06 5.38
N PRO A 111 2.76 -8.59 6.64
CA PRO A 111 2.95 -9.45 7.79
C PRO A 111 1.82 -10.49 7.86
N THR A 112 2.14 -11.70 8.28
CA THR A 112 1.14 -12.75 8.47
C THR A 112 0.25 -12.44 9.68
N GLU A 113 -0.89 -13.11 9.79
CA GLU A 113 -1.75 -12.98 10.97
C GLU A 113 -1.01 -13.35 12.26
N ASP A 114 -0.13 -14.36 12.18
CA ASP A 114 0.73 -14.77 13.29
C ASP A 114 1.75 -13.69 13.66
N ASP A 115 2.39 -13.04 12.68
CA ASP A 115 3.32 -11.93 12.92
C ASP A 115 2.62 -10.76 13.63
N MET A 116 1.41 -10.42 13.19
CA MET A 116 0.59 -9.37 13.81
C MET A 116 0.17 -9.77 15.23
N ALA A 117 -0.28 -11.01 15.43
CA ALA A 117 -0.70 -11.51 16.74
C ALA A 117 0.47 -11.50 17.74
N ASN A 118 1.63 -12.01 17.34
CA ASN A 118 2.85 -12.02 18.16
C ASN A 118 3.28 -10.62 18.56
N TYR A 119 3.21 -9.65 17.62
CA TYR A 119 3.54 -8.26 17.91
C TYR A 119 2.61 -7.65 18.97
N ILE A 120 1.29 -7.85 18.84
CA ILE A 120 0.30 -7.34 19.79
C ILE A 120 0.51 -7.97 21.18
N LEU A 121 0.76 -9.28 21.24
CA LEU A 121 1.02 -10.00 22.49
C LEU A 121 2.29 -9.48 23.17
N ASN A 122 3.38 -9.30 22.43
CA ASN A 122 4.62 -8.77 23.00
C ASN A 122 4.45 -7.33 23.54
N MET A 123 3.68 -6.48 22.84
CA MET A 123 3.36 -5.14 23.36
C MET A 123 2.53 -5.18 24.64
N ALA A 124 1.62 -6.14 24.78
CA ALA A 124 0.82 -6.31 25.99
C ALA A 124 1.67 -6.80 27.18
N ASP A 125 2.65 -7.67 26.93
CA ASP A 125 3.56 -8.19 27.94
C ASP A 125 4.59 -7.14 28.42
N GLU A 126 5.12 -6.31 27.52
CA GLU A 126 6.07 -5.23 27.85
C GLU A 126 5.42 -4.10 28.65
N ALA A 127 4.13 -3.82 28.44
CA ALA A 127 3.37 -2.86 29.26
C ALA A 127 3.24 -3.30 30.74
N GLY A 128 3.54 -4.57 31.05
CA GLY A 128 3.47 -5.15 32.39
C GLY A 128 4.79 -5.16 33.18
N GLN A 129 5.93 -4.77 32.59
CA GLN A 129 7.23 -4.82 33.27
C GLN A 129 7.78 -3.41 33.52
N PRO A 130 7.71 -2.89 34.77
CA PRO A 130 8.38 -1.64 35.08
C PRO A 130 9.88 -1.86 34.92
N HIS A 131 10.53 -1.03 34.09
CA HIS A 131 11.98 -0.97 33.99
C HIS A 131 12.59 -0.94 35.40
N ARG A 132 13.20 -2.05 35.80
CA ARG A 132 13.88 -2.15 37.09
C ARG A 132 15.20 -1.37 36.98
N PRO A 133 15.50 -0.47 37.93
CA PRO A 133 16.68 0.39 37.89
C PRO A 133 17.98 -0.40 37.99
#